data_AF-A0A175REJ3-F1
#
_entry.id   AF-A0A175REJ3-F1
#
_cell.length_a   1.000
_cell.length_b   1.000
_cell.length_c   1.000
_cell.angle_alpha   90.00
_cell.angle_beta   90.00
_cell.angle_gamma   90.00
#
_symmetry.space_group_name_H-M   'P 1'
#
loop_
_entity.id
_entity.type
_entity.pdbx_description
1 polymer ?
#
loop_
_entity_poly.entity_id
_entity_poly.type
_entity_poly.pdbx_seq_one_letter_code
_entity_poly.pdbx_strand_id
1 'polypeptide(L)' 'MITTVVAGNPKPASRTLDAATVVLDRLTGSAPDHVVDVVDLGPGLLGWGDDRVSGAVRTAASSTHPRA' A
#
# COMPACT_ATOMS: atom_id res chain seq x y z
N MET A 1 13.95 -5.54 -5.70
CA MET A 1 13.32 -4.47 -4.90
C MET A 1 11.86 -4.85 -4.80
N ILE A 2 11.29 -4.96 -3.61
CA ILE A 2 9.84 -5.19 -3.43
C ILE A 2 9.24 -3.87 -2.97
N THR A 3 8.22 -3.41 -3.67
CA THR A 3 7.60 -2.10 -3.48
C THR A 3 6.11 -2.23 -3.18
N THR A 4 5.66 -1.49 -2.16
CA THR A 4 4.25 -1.41 -1.79
C THR A 4 3.80 0.05 -1.80
N VAL A 5 2.72 0.36 -2.53
CA VAL A 5 2.00 1.63 -2.39
C VAL A 5 0.94 1.47 -1.29
N VAL A 6 0.91 2.40 -0.34
CA VAL A 6 -0.12 2.47 0.71
C VAL A 6 -0.82 3.81 0.63
N ALA A 7 -2.14 3.81 0.40
CA ALA A 7 -2.96 5.02 0.31
C ALA A 7 -4.00 5.04 1.43
N GLY A 8 -3.94 6.07 2.29
CA GLY A 8 -4.84 6.25 3.43
C GLY A 8 -6.08 7.12 3.15
N ASN A 9 -6.38 7.41 1.88
CA ASN A 9 -7.48 8.32 1.53
C ASN A 9 -8.82 7.61 1.76
N PRO A 10 -9.80 8.23 2.45
CA PRO A 10 -11.10 7.60 2.72
C PRO A 10 -11.99 7.43 1.47
N LYS A 11 -11.61 7.99 0.31
CA LYS A 11 -12.28 7.73 -0.96
C LYS A 11 -11.64 6.49 -1.63
N PRO A 12 -12.39 5.41 -1.90
CA PRO A 12 -11.92 4.28 -2.69
C PRO A 12 -11.41 4.71 -4.07
N ALA A 13 -10.31 4.10 -4.52
CA ALA A 13 -9.68 4.43 -5.81
C ALA A 13 -9.42 5.94 -5.94
N SER A 14 -8.82 6.51 -4.89
CA SER A 14 -8.57 7.96 -4.82
C SER A 14 -7.51 8.42 -5.83
N ARG A 15 -7.55 9.71 -6.17
CA ARG A 15 -6.46 10.37 -6.89
C ARG A 15 -5.13 10.31 -6.13
N THR A 16 -5.16 10.17 -4.80
CA THR A 16 -3.95 9.96 -3.99
C THR A 16 -3.32 8.61 -4.30
N LEU A 17 -4.14 7.56 -4.45
CA LEU A 17 -3.67 6.23 -4.86
C LEU A 17 -3.11 6.25 -6.28
N ASP A 18 -3.82 6.90 -7.21
CA ASP A 18 -3.35 7.06 -8.59
C ASP A 18 -1.99 7.77 -8.62
N ALA A 19 -1.87 8.89 -7.92
CA ALA A 19 -0.64 9.67 -7.86
C ALA A 19 0.52 8.88 -7.24
N ALA A 20 0.29 8.14 -6.15
CA ALA A 20 1.31 7.32 -5.52
C ALA A 20 1.82 6.22 -6.46
N THR A 21 0.92 5.60 -7.22
CA THR A 21 1.25 4.58 -8.24
C THR A 21 2.13 5.18 -9.35
N VAL A 22 1.75 6.36 -9.86
CA VAL A 22 2.54 7.07 -10.88
C VAL A 22 3.91 7.47 -10.34
N VAL A 23 4.00 8.01 -9.12
CA VAL A 23 5.28 8.41 -8.52
C VAL A 23 6.22 7.21 -8.40
N LEU A 24 5.71 6.07 -7.93
CA LEU A 24 6.53 4.87 -7.80
C LEU A 24 7.04 4.39 -9.16
N ASP A 25 6.15 4.24 -10.15
CA ASP A 25 6.51 3.83 -11.50
C ASP A 25 7.60 4.73 -12.11
N ARG A 26 7.50 6.04 -11.91
CA ARG A 26 8.51 7.00 -12.37
C ARG A 26 9.82 6.95 -11.60
N LEU A 27 9.78 6.62 -10.30
CA LEU A 27 10.96 6.55 -9.45
C LEU A 27 11.76 5.27 -9.68
N THR A 28 11.08 4.16 -9.96
CA THR A 28 11.67 2.82 -10.02
C THR A 28 11.76 2.26 -11.45
N GLY A 29 11.01 2.84 -12.39
CA GLY A 29 10.82 2.30 -13.73
C GLY A 29 9.90 1.08 -13.78
N SER A 30 9.11 0.82 -12.74
CA SER A 30 8.19 -0.33 -12.68
C SER A 30 6.99 -0.07 -11.77
N ALA A 31 5.85 -0.64 -12.13
CA ALA A 31 4.64 -0.62 -11.31
C ALA A 31 4.87 -1.26 -9.92
N PRO A 32 4.07 -0.88 -8.89
CA PRO A 32 4.14 -1.51 -7.57
C PRO A 32 3.90 -3.01 -7.62
N ASP A 33 4.65 -3.76 -6.82
CA ASP A 33 4.38 -5.19 -6.58
C ASP A 33 3.08 -5.38 -5.78
N HIS A 34 2.82 -4.45 -4.86
CA HIS A 34 1.65 -4.47 -4.00
C HIS A 34 1.01 -3.08 -3.86
N VAL A 35 -0.32 -3.08 -3.75
CA VAL A 35 -1.13 -1.88 -3.49
C VAL A 35 -2.04 -2.15 -2.30
N VAL A 36 -2.02 -1.26 -1.32
CA VAL A 36 -2.93 -1.25 -0.17
C VAL A 36 -3.71 0.06 -0.22
N ASP A 37 -4.95 0.01 -0.71
CA ASP A 37 -5.93 1.07 -0.48
C ASP A 37 -6.55 0.82 0.90
N VAL A 38 -6.17 1.64 1.89
CA VAL A 38 -6.50 1.40 3.30
C VAL A 38 -8.01 1.42 3.51
N VAL A 39 -8.76 2.17 2.71
CA VAL A 39 -10.23 2.23 2.80
C VAL A 39 -10.89 0.87 2.56
N ASP A 40 -10.27 -0.02 1.77
CA ASP A 40 -10.80 -1.36 1.49
C ASP A 40 -10.72 -2.29 2.71
N LEU A 41 -9.92 -1.94 3.73
CA LEU A 41 -9.84 -2.67 5.00
C LEU A 41 -11.08 -2.40 5.89
N GLY A 42 -11.79 -1.31 5.64
CA GLY A 42 -13.08 -1.02 6.27
C GLY A 42 -13.04 -1.00 7.82
N PRO A 43 -14.12 -1.45 8.49
CA PRO A 43 -14.22 -1.43 9.95
C PRO A 43 -13.16 -2.26 10.68
N GLY A 44 -12.50 -3.21 9.99
CA GLY A 44 -11.40 -4.00 10.58
C GLY A 44 -10.26 -3.12 11.11
N LEU A 45 -10.08 -1.92 10.56
CA LEU A 45 -9.13 -0.92 11.04
C LEU A 45 -9.39 -0.43 12.47
N LEU A 46 -10.62 -0.55 12.96
CA LEU A 46 -11.02 -0.09 14.29
C LEU A 46 -10.89 -1.19 15.36
N GLY A 47 -10.65 -2.43 14.93
CA GLY A 47 -10.53 -3.59 15.80
C GLY A 47 -9.07 -4.02 16.00
N TRP A 48 -8.81 -4.69 17.13
CA TRP A 48 -7.53 -5.36 17.35
C TRP A 48 -7.56 -6.75 16.72
N GLY A 49 -6.46 -7.14 16.06
CA GLY A 49 -6.28 -8.51 15.56
C GLY A 49 -7.05 -8.86 14.29
N ASP A 50 -7.53 -7.87 13.53
CA ASP A 50 -8.12 -8.14 12.22
C ASP A 50 -7.07 -8.75 11.27
N ASP A 51 -7.40 -9.90 10.67
CA ASP A 51 -6.48 -10.68 9.84
C ASP A 51 -6.11 -9.95 8.53
N ARG A 52 -7.04 -9.16 7.97
CA ARG A 52 -6.82 -8.42 6.71
C ARG A 52 -5.90 -7.23 6.97
N VAL A 53 -6.14 -6.50 8.06
CA VAL A 53 -5.25 -5.42 8.52
C VAL A 53 -3.86 -5.99 8.83
N SER A 54 -3.78 -7.08 9.57
CA SER A 54 -2.51 -7.76 9.89
C SER A 54 -1.79 -8.23 8.61
N GLY A 55 -2.54 -8.70 7.62
CA GLY A 55 -2.04 -9.05 6.29
C GLY A 55 -1.44 -7.85 5.57
N ALA A 56 -2.16 -6.73 5.50
CA ALA A 56 -1.68 -5.51 4.87
C ALA A 56 -0.39 -4.97 5.53
N VAL A 57 -0.31 -5.01 6.86
CA VAL A 57 0.90 -4.63 7.61
C VAL A 57 2.09 -5.53 7.26
N ARG A 58 1.89 -6.86 7.18
CA ARG A 58 2.95 -7.80 6.78
C ARG A 58 3.43 -7.53 5.35
N THR A 59 2.51 -7.28 4.42
CA THR A 59 2.85 -6.90 3.04
C THR A 59 3.71 -5.65 3.03
N ALA A 60 3.26 -4.57 3.69
CA ALA A 60 4.03 -3.33 3.77
C ALA A 60 5.43 -3.54 4.36
N ALA A 61 5.53 -4.31 5.46
CA ALA A 61 6.79 -4.63 6.14
C ALA A 61 7.76 -5.47 5.29
N SER A 62 7.26 -6.24 4.32
CA SER A 62 8.09 -7.03 3.40
C SER A 62 8.73 -6.22 2.26
N SER A 63 8.39 -4.93 2.14
CA SER A 63 8.97 -4.04 1.13
C SER A 63 10.48 -3.90 1.35
N THR A 64 11.26 -4.00 0.28
CA THR A 64 12.72 -4.03 0.35
C THR A 64 13.32 -3.07 -0.67
N HIS A 65 14.21 -2.19 -0.24
CA HIS A 65 15.07 -1.41 -1.11
C HIS A 65 16.45 -2.07 -1.20
N PRO A 66 17.03 -2.30 -2.40
CA PRO A 66 18.43 -2.68 -2.50
C PRO A 66 19.25 -1.54 -1.91
N ARG A 67 19.88 -1.77 -0.74
CA ARG A 67 20.80 -0.77 -0.20
C ARG A 67 21.90 -0.52 -1.23
N ALA A 68 22.20 0.76 -1.48
CA ALA A 68 23.45 1.17 -2.10
C ALA A 68 24.64 0.70 -1.25
#